data_AF-A0A4Y8IB67-F1
#
_entry.id   AF-A0A4Y8IB67-F1
#
_cell.length_a   1.000
_cell.length_b   1.000
_cell.length_c   1.000
_cell.angle_alpha   90.00
_cell.angle_beta   90.00
_cell.angle_gamma   90.00
#
_symmetry.space_group_name_H-M   'P 1'
#
loop_
_entity.id
_entity.type
_entity.pdbx_description
1 polymer ?
#
loop_
_entity_poly.entity_id
_entity_poly.type
_entity_poly.pdbx_seq_one_letter_code
_entity_poly.pdbx_strand_id
1 'polypeptide(L)'
;MTVSAFMLMLSSFISISLVCNKETPQSSKYETRGVWVTRWDYTTKTNSTDPDIQKAEIRRLFKIAKDSNLNSLFFQVRGQFDAYYNSTYEPWAKTLTDTLGVYPGWDPLEFAIEQSKEMGLQLHAWVNIFSLWKGKSPPASSYPTHAYHSNPEWLAADSDGVPMKLSSHYVYANPGNPELRKHVLNVVLDIVNNYDIDGIHFDYIRYPENSNILGYSRDSVSISQFNSYEGNPDSLEWENWQRRNIHLFVKSVKDSVSIVKPNIALSAAVLGKYRSESWSGYDVVYQDAVPWIEKGWLDFIVPMTYSRRENETSSFTKLIHNWNKRTGKPTSILAGIAVYRAAGKNGWGWKEIAYQINDVRKEQIGGMVFFNVTALESDWNIVQKKLFKESALPQPILRQKINGDLTSVQTIYSVLNLE
;
A
#
# COMPACT_ATOMS: atom_id res chain seq x y z
N MET A 1 79.49 23.30 50.79
CA MET A 1 78.19 23.69 50.22
C MET A 1 78.24 23.43 48.72
N THR A 2 77.64 22.33 48.26
CA THR A 2 77.45 22.02 46.85
C THR A 2 76.13 21.26 46.73
N VAL A 3 75.16 21.85 46.04
CA VAL A 3 73.83 21.30 45.79
C VAL A 3 73.78 20.88 44.33
N SER A 4 73.50 19.61 44.08
CA SER A 4 73.21 19.05 42.75
C SER A 4 71.73 19.27 42.40
N ALA A 5 71.46 19.80 41.21
CA ALA A 5 70.12 19.97 40.67
C ALA A 5 69.75 18.77 39.77
N PHE A 6 68.60 18.13 40.07
CA PHE A 6 67.96 17.11 39.24
C PHE A 6 66.91 17.78 38.35
N MET A 7 66.98 17.54 37.05
CA MET A 7 66.05 18.06 36.03
C MET A 7 65.00 16.98 35.73
N LEU A 8 63.74 17.20 36.11
CA LEU A 8 62.61 16.33 35.77
C LEU A 8 61.88 16.92 34.55
N MET A 9 61.93 16.20 33.42
CA MET A 9 61.05 16.45 32.27
C MET A 9 59.69 15.78 32.51
N LEU A 10 58.62 16.57 32.62
CA LEU A 10 57.24 16.10 32.56
C LEU A 10 56.78 16.07 31.10
N SER A 11 56.61 14.88 30.52
CA SER A 11 55.90 14.67 29.25
C SER A 11 54.39 14.58 29.52
N SER A 12 53.64 15.58 29.07
CA SER A 12 52.17 15.56 29.09
C SER A 12 51.64 14.77 27.89
N PHE A 13 51.08 13.58 28.14
CA PHE A 13 50.28 12.86 27.15
C PHE A 13 48.88 13.48 27.09
N ILE A 14 48.56 14.19 26.02
CA ILE A 14 47.19 14.59 25.68
C ILE A 14 46.54 13.41 24.97
N SER A 15 45.72 12.64 25.69
CA SER A 15 44.84 11.64 25.10
C SER A 15 43.67 12.34 24.42
N ILE A 16 43.74 12.51 23.11
CA ILE A 16 42.59 12.92 22.28
C ILE A 16 41.65 11.70 22.20
N SER A 17 40.65 11.66 23.08
CA SER A 17 39.51 10.77 22.90
C SER A 17 38.70 11.28 21.70
N LEU A 18 38.86 10.67 20.52
CA LEU A 18 37.89 10.80 19.45
C LEU A 18 36.57 10.21 19.95
N VAL A 19 35.70 11.07 20.49
CA VAL A 19 34.29 10.77 20.62
C VAL A 19 33.74 10.73 19.20
N CYS A 20 33.66 9.52 18.66
CA CYS A 20 32.96 9.24 17.42
C CYS A 20 31.46 9.44 17.71
N ASN A 21 30.99 10.69 17.63
CA ASN A 21 29.56 10.97 17.56
C ASN A 21 29.06 10.30 16.29
N LYS A 22 28.46 9.11 16.43
CA LYS A 22 27.65 8.53 15.36
C LYS A 22 26.48 9.47 15.16
N GLU A 23 26.65 10.46 14.27
CA GLU A 23 25.56 11.32 13.84
C GLU A 23 24.43 10.42 13.36
N THR A 24 23.29 10.56 14.03
CA THR A 24 22.09 9.83 13.64
C THR A 24 21.65 10.45 12.32
N PRO A 25 21.42 9.69 11.24
CA PRO A 25 21.02 10.26 9.96
C PRO A 25 19.83 11.21 10.15
N GLN A 26 20.05 12.50 9.86
CA GLN A 26 19.03 13.53 10.06
C GLN A 26 17.90 13.35 9.05
N SER A 27 16.68 13.72 9.45
CA SER A 27 15.54 13.75 8.53
C SER A 27 15.84 14.71 7.37
N SER A 28 15.65 14.23 6.14
CA SER A 28 15.55 15.10 4.97
C SER A 28 14.36 16.06 5.12
N LYS A 29 14.41 17.23 4.45
CA LYS A 29 13.26 18.13 4.28
C LYS A 29 12.05 17.38 3.70
N TYR A 30 12.34 16.43 2.80
CA TYR A 30 11.36 15.54 2.17
C TYR A 30 11.56 14.11 2.68
N GLU A 31 10.58 13.60 3.40
CA GLU A 31 10.53 12.24 3.94
C GLU A 31 9.05 11.88 4.08
N THR A 32 8.55 10.96 3.26
CA THR A 32 7.16 10.48 3.44
C THR A 32 7.09 9.69 4.73
N ARG A 33 6.21 10.13 5.64
CA ARG A 33 5.93 9.50 6.91
C ARG A 33 4.45 9.14 6.92
N GLY A 34 4.17 7.97 6.35
CA GLY A 34 2.82 7.49 6.12
C GLY A 34 2.30 6.57 7.22
N VAL A 35 0.99 6.39 7.28
CA VAL A 35 0.36 5.35 8.08
C VAL A 35 -0.88 4.78 7.40
N TRP A 36 -1.05 3.47 7.46
CA TRP A 36 -2.30 2.83 7.04
C TRP A 36 -3.38 2.99 8.10
N VAL A 37 -4.55 3.42 7.64
CA VAL A 37 -5.79 3.48 8.42
C VAL A 37 -6.74 2.47 7.80
N THR A 38 -6.92 1.34 8.49
CA THR A 38 -7.71 0.22 7.97
C THR A 38 -9.20 0.49 8.18
N ARG A 39 -10.06 -0.09 7.35
CA ARG A 39 -11.52 0.06 7.50
C ARG A 39 -12.03 -0.37 8.86
N TRP A 40 -11.42 -1.41 9.45
CA TRP A 40 -11.77 -1.88 10.79
C TRP A 40 -11.34 -0.93 11.90
N ASP A 41 -10.31 -0.09 11.68
CA ASP A 41 -9.86 0.87 12.69
C ASP A 41 -10.92 1.93 12.97
N TYR A 42 -11.60 2.43 11.93
CA TYR A 42 -12.62 3.48 12.07
C TYR A 42 -14.07 2.96 12.03
N THR A 43 -14.28 1.65 11.78
CA THR A 43 -15.59 1.01 11.93
C THR A 43 -15.61 -0.01 13.07
N THR A 44 -15.16 -1.24 12.83
CA THR A 44 -15.33 -2.37 13.77
C THR A 44 -14.80 -2.09 15.17
N LYS A 45 -13.67 -1.37 15.31
CA LYS A 45 -13.10 -1.04 16.62
C LYS A 45 -13.93 -0.04 17.43
N THR A 46 -14.77 0.75 16.78
CA THR A 46 -15.70 1.65 17.50
C THR A 46 -16.79 0.88 18.25
N ASN A 47 -17.03 -0.39 17.86
CA ASN A 47 -18.13 -1.20 18.36
C ASN A 47 -19.50 -0.50 18.20
N SER A 48 -19.64 0.35 17.17
CA SER A 48 -20.86 1.10 16.85
C SER A 48 -20.99 1.36 15.35
N THR A 49 -22.22 1.43 14.86
CA THR A 49 -22.59 1.89 13.52
C THR A 49 -23.18 3.30 13.51
N ASP A 50 -23.16 3.98 14.66
CA ASP A 50 -23.51 5.40 14.78
C ASP A 50 -22.53 6.27 13.96
N PRO A 51 -23.02 7.06 12.99
CA PRO A 51 -22.19 7.95 12.17
C PRO A 51 -21.31 8.90 12.97
N ASP A 52 -21.81 9.47 14.07
CA ASP A 52 -21.06 10.45 14.85
C ASP A 52 -19.92 9.80 15.63
N ILE A 53 -20.11 8.56 16.09
CA ILE A 53 -19.04 7.78 16.73
C ILE A 53 -17.95 7.43 15.71
N GLN A 54 -18.32 6.97 14.51
CA GLN A 54 -17.34 6.63 13.47
C GLN A 54 -16.59 7.86 12.95
N LYS A 55 -17.28 9.00 12.77
CA LYS A 55 -16.64 10.30 12.44
C LYS A 55 -15.68 10.76 13.53
N ALA A 56 -16.08 10.67 14.80
CA ALA A 56 -15.21 11.01 15.92
C ALA A 56 -13.96 10.12 15.94
N GLU A 57 -14.10 8.83 15.62
CA GLU A 57 -12.97 7.92 15.51
C GLU A 57 -12.03 8.27 14.36
N ILE A 58 -12.53 8.58 13.16
CA ILE A 58 -11.68 9.06 12.04
C ILE A 58 -10.87 10.29 12.48
N ARG A 59 -11.52 11.29 13.08
CA ARG A 59 -10.82 12.49 13.58
C ARG A 59 -9.75 12.13 14.60
N ARG A 60 -10.07 11.23 15.54
CA ARG A 60 -9.12 10.78 16.58
C ARG A 60 -7.90 10.10 15.98
N LEU A 61 -8.09 9.17 15.03
CA LEU A 61 -7.02 8.46 14.34
C LEU A 61 -6.13 9.41 13.53
N PHE A 62 -6.71 10.42 12.87
CA PHE A 62 -5.95 11.41 12.10
C PHE A 62 -5.17 12.33 13.02
N LYS A 63 -5.74 12.69 14.17
CA LYS A 63 -5.03 13.42 15.22
C LYS A 63 -3.83 12.63 15.73
N ILE A 64 -3.95 11.30 15.93
CA ILE A 64 -2.81 10.44 16.30
C ILE A 64 -1.71 10.51 15.24
N ALA A 65 -2.05 10.44 13.95
CA ALA A 65 -1.08 10.56 12.88
C ALA A 65 -0.38 11.93 12.89
N LYS A 66 -1.16 13.02 13.03
CA LYS A 66 -0.65 14.39 13.09
C LYS A 66 0.28 14.60 14.29
N ASP A 67 -0.17 14.25 15.49
CA ASP A 67 0.59 14.38 16.72
C ASP A 67 1.89 13.54 16.63
N SER A 68 1.84 12.39 15.96
CA SER A 68 2.99 11.53 15.67
C SER A 68 3.99 12.09 14.65
N ASN A 69 3.82 13.32 14.15
CA ASN A 69 4.62 13.96 13.10
C ASN A 69 4.66 13.16 11.79
N LEU A 70 3.55 12.48 11.48
CA LEU A 70 3.29 11.87 10.17
C LEU A 70 2.67 12.89 9.23
N ASN A 71 2.75 12.63 7.92
CA ASN A 71 2.30 13.57 6.88
C ASN A 71 1.38 12.94 5.83
N SER A 72 1.21 11.62 5.81
CA SER A 72 0.39 10.92 4.80
C SER A 72 -0.47 9.82 5.44
N LEU A 73 -1.74 9.77 5.04
CA LEU A 73 -2.72 8.78 5.45
C LEU A 73 -3.04 7.87 4.27
N PHE A 74 -2.94 6.56 4.46
CA PHE A 74 -3.41 5.56 3.51
C PHE A 74 -4.73 5.00 4.05
N PHE A 75 -5.83 5.67 3.68
CA PHE A 75 -7.16 5.47 4.28
C PHE A 75 -7.96 4.47 3.46
N GLN A 76 -8.29 3.30 4.04
CA GLN A 76 -8.95 2.24 3.29
C GLN A 76 -10.39 2.60 2.95
N VAL A 77 -10.72 2.65 1.66
CA VAL A 77 -12.06 3.01 1.16
C VAL A 77 -12.76 1.88 0.41
N ARG A 78 -12.01 0.84 0.05
CA ARG A 78 -12.54 -0.38 -0.59
C ARG A 78 -11.86 -1.61 -0.02
N GLY A 79 -12.66 -2.58 0.42
CA GLY A 79 -12.16 -3.74 1.14
C GLY A 79 -12.36 -5.08 0.46
N GLN A 80 -13.58 -5.35 0.05
CA GLN A 80 -14.02 -6.65 -0.44
C GLN A 80 -15.17 -6.47 -1.42
N PHE A 81 -14.97 -5.63 -2.44
CA PHE A 81 -16.01 -5.19 -3.39
C PHE A 81 -17.18 -4.52 -2.65
N ASP A 82 -16.82 -3.76 -1.62
CA ASP A 82 -17.67 -2.92 -0.80
C ASP A 82 -17.03 -1.54 -0.62
N ALA A 83 -17.88 -0.51 -0.51
CA ALA A 83 -17.45 0.88 -0.50
C ALA A 83 -17.63 1.54 0.87
N TYR A 84 -16.63 2.35 1.24
CA TYR A 84 -16.66 3.29 2.37
C TYR A 84 -16.69 4.73 1.86
N TYR A 85 -17.43 4.92 0.77
CA TYR A 85 -17.66 6.17 0.05
C TYR A 85 -18.92 5.96 -0.81
N ASN A 86 -19.51 7.04 -1.32
CA ASN A 86 -20.68 6.96 -2.18
C ASN A 86 -20.35 6.40 -3.58
N SER A 87 -20.30 5.07 -3.69
CA SER A 87 -20.00 4.38 -4.95
C SER A 87 -21.25 4.13 -5.80
N THR A 88 -21.09 4.27 -7.11
CA THR A 88 -22.11 3.85 -8.09
C THR A 88 -21.97 2.38 -8.53
N TYR A 89 -20.85 1.74 -8.20
CA TYR A 89 -20.50 0.39 -8.68
C TYR A 89 -20.63 -0.69 -7.60
N GLU A 90 -20.38 -0.34 -6.33
CA GLU A 90 -20.26 -1.31 -5.25
C GLU A 90 -21.14 -0.95 -4.05
N PRO A 91 -21.69 -1.95 -3.34
CA PRO A 91 -22.55 -1.71 -2.20
C PRO A 91 -21.78 -1.06 -1.04
N TRP A 92 -22.49 -0.23 -0.28
CA TRP A 92 -22.01 0.26 1.01
C TRP A 92 -21.56 -0.89 1.91
N ALA A 93 -20.43 -0.72 2.57
CA ALA A 93 -19.86 -1.75 3.40
C ALA A 93 -20.70 -2.04 4.64
N LYS A 94 -20.88 -3.33 4.94
CA LYS A 94 -21.64 -3.82 6.11
C LYS A 94 -21.19 -3.18 7.42
N THR A 95 -19.90 -2.89 7.60
CA THR A 95 -19.40 -2.38 8.88
C THR A 95 -19.80 -0.93 9.19
N LEU A 96 -20.44 -0.23 8.24
CA LEU A 96 -20.97 1.11 8.45
C LEU A 96 -22.38 1.10 9.06
N THR A 97 -23.18 0.05 8.82
CA THR A 97 -24.63 0.02 9.15
C THR A 97 -25.14 -1.35 9.64
N ASP A 98 -24.24 -2.31 9.84
CA ASP A 98 -24.51 -3.74 10.06
C ASP A 98 -25.20 -4.47 8.90
N THR A 99 -25.55 -3.75 7.83
CA THR A 99 -26.25 -4.28 6.65
C THR A 99 -25.52 -3.90 5.36
N LEU A 100 -25.13 -4.89 4.56
CA LEU A 100 -24.44 -4.64 3.29
C LEU A 100 -25.37 -3.89 2.32
N GLY A 101 -24.87 -2.83 1.68
CA GLY A 101 -25.61 -2.02 0.70
C GLY A 101 -26.48 -0.91 1.28
N VAL A 102 -26.55 -0.75 2.61
CA VAL A 102 -27.33 0.33 3.23
C VAL A 102 -26.49 1.59 3.39
N TYR A 103 -26.99 2.71 2.85
CA TYR A 103 -26.39 4.03 3.01
C TYR A 103 -26.31 4.41 4.51
N PRO A 104 -25.14 4.78 5.05
CA PRO A 104 -24.99 5.06 6.48
C PRO A 104 -25.49 6.46 6.89
N GLY A 105 -26.00 7.27 5.97
CA GLY A 105 -26.38 8.67 6.27
C GLY A 105 -25.21 9.66 6.19
N TRP A 106 -24.04 9.22 5.74
CA TRP A 106 -22.84 10.05 5.56
C TRP A 106 -21.87 9.41 4.55
N ASP A 107 -20.84 10.15 4.13
CA ASP A 107 -19.76 9.65 3.28
C ASP A 107 -18.44 9.61 4.07
N PRO A 108 -17.89 8.42 4.37
CA PRO A 108 -16.64 8.30 5.13
C PRO A 108 -15.40 8.84 4.43
N LEU A 109 -15.30 8.74 3.10
CA LEU A 109 -14.15 9.27 2.36
C LEU A 109 -14.21 10.79 2.30
N GLU A 110 -15.38 11.37 2.03
CA GLU A 110 -15.52 12.84 2.00
C GLU A 110 -15.16 13.44 3.37
N PHE A 111 -15.73 12.88 4.46
CA PHE A 111 -15.39 13.32 5.81
C PHE A 111 -13.90 13.16 6.12
N ALA A 112 -13.28 12.05 5.71
CA ALA A 112 -11.86 11.85 5.90
C ALA A 112 -11.03 12.92 5.15
N ILE A 113 -11.39 13.28 3.92
CA ILE A 113 -10.69 14.32 3.15
C ILE A 113 -10.78 15.68 3.86
N GLU A 114 -11.95 16.05 4.37
CA GLU A 114 -12.12 17.29 5.15
C GLU A 114 -11.19 17.31 6.38
N GLN A 115 -11.18 16.23 7.15
CA GLN A 115 -10.36 16.13 8.35
C GLN A 115 -8.86 16.07 8.05
N SER A 116 -8.43 15.43 6.95
CA SER A 116 -7.02 15.39 6.57
C SER A 116 -6.52 16.78 6.16
N LYS A 117 -7.32 17.54 5.41
CA LYS A 117 -7.02 18.93 5.02
C LYS A 117 -6.88 19.84 6.23
N GLU A 118 -7.82 19.76 7.18
CA GLU A 118 -7.78 20.53 8.43
C GLU A 118 -6.48 20.29 9.22
N MET A 119 -5.97 19.05 9.20
CA MET A 119 -4.75 18.67 9.90
C MET A 119 -3.47 18.81 9.07
N GLY A 120 -3.57 19.21 7.80
CA GLY A 120 -2.44 19.28 6.88
C GLY A 120 -1.78 17.92 6.64
N LEU A 121 -2.59 16.88 6.45
CA LEU A 121 -2.18 15.51 6.12
C LEU A 121 -2.61 15.18 4.68
N GLN A 122 -1.73 14.56 3.91
CA GLN A 122 -2.14 13.99 2.62
C GLN A 122 -3.04 12.78 2.83
N LEU A 123 -4.07 12.62 2.01
CA LEU A 123 -4.95 11.45 2.01
C LEU A 123 -4.84 10.68 0.71
N HIS A 124 -4.33 9.45 0.83
CA HIS A 124 -4.30 8.46 -0.23
C HIS A 124 -5.45 7.47 -0.01
N ALA A 125 -6.42 7.44 -0.91
CA ALA A 125 -7.51 6.47 -0.88
C ALA A 125 -6.96 5.07 -1.16
N TRP A 126 -7.01 4.20 -0.16
CA TRP A 126 -6.51 2.84 -0.21
C TRP A 126 -7.61 1.87 -0.68
N VAL A 127 -7.35 1.24 -1.81
CA VAL A 127 -8.26 0.36 -2.53
C VAL A 127 -7.63 -1.04 -2.60
N ASN A 128 -8.27 -2.02 -1.96
CA ASN A 128 -7.98 -3.42 -2.28
C ASN A 128 -8.44 -3.71 -3.71
N ILE A 129 -7.65 -4.38 -4.56
CA ILE A 129 -7.98 -4.57 -5.98
C ILE A 129 -8.73 -5.88 -6.25
N PHE A 130 -8.12 -7.04 -5.95
CA PHE A 130 -8.68 -8.34 -6.37
C PHE A 130 -9.21 -9.20 -5.21
N SER A 131 -9.23 -8.70 -3.97
CA SER A 131 -9.85 -9.42 -2.85
C SER A 131 -11.39 -9.31 -2.92
N LEU A 132 -12.07 -10.37 -3.34
CA LEU A 132 -13.50 -10.36 -3.66
C LEU A 132 -14.41 -10.39 -2.44
N TRP A 133 -14.18 -11.32 -1.51
CA TRP A 133 -15.04 -11.47 -0.34
C TRP A 133 -14.31 -12.15 0.82
N LYS A 134 -14.57 -11.74 2.07
CA LYS A 134 -14.07 -12.41 3.28
C LYS A 134 -15.24 -12.83 4.16
N GLY A 135 -15.51 -14.12 4.21
CA GLY A 135 -16.57 -14.67 5.05
C GLY A 135 -16.75 -16.16 4.83
N LYS A 136 -17.30 -16.84 5.85
CA LYS A 136 -17.65 -18.27 5.79
C LYS A 136 -18.96 -18.55 5.05
N SER A 137 -19.67 -17.50 4.65
CA SER A 137 -20.92 -17.56 3.91
C SER A 137 -20.91 -16.48 2.83
N PRO A 138 -21.65 -16.66 1.73
CA PRO A 138 -21.79 -15.64 0.69
C PRO A 138 -22.23 -14.28 1.28
N PRO A 139 -21.88 -13.16 0.63
CA PRO A 139 -22.38 -11.86 1.04
C PRO A 139 -23.91 -11.84 1.06
N ALA A 140 -24.50 -11.06 1.97
CA ALA A 140 -25.94 -10.84 1.98
C ALA A 140 -26.39 -10.13 0.70
N SER A 141 -27.68 -10.22 0.39
CA SER A 141 -28.27 -9.43 -0.70
C SER A 141 -28.08 -7.93 -0.42
N SER A 142 -27.83 -7.16 -1.48
CA SER A 142 -27.45 -5.74 -1.40
C SER A 142 -27.82 -5.02 -2.70
N TYR A 143 -27.87 -3.70 -2.63
CA TYR A 143 -27.96 -2.81 -3.79
C TYR A 143 -26.82 -1.78 -3.76
N PRO A 144 -26.07 -1.59 -4.87
CA PRO A 144 -26.01 -2.48 -6.03
C PRO A 144 -25.64 -3.92 -5.62
N THR A 145 -25.99 -4.90 -6.45
CA THR A 145 -25.73 -6.32 -6.14
C THR A 145 -24.23 -6.56 -6.05
N HIS A 146 -23.78 -7.13 -4.94
CA HIS A 146 -22.38 -7.46 -4.72
C HIS A 146 -21.82 -8.38 -5.84
N ALA A 147 -20.61 -8.08 -6.32
CA ALA A 147 -19.99 -8.76 -7.47
C ALA A 147 -19.89 -10.29 -7.36
N TYR A 148 -19.76 -10.81 -6.13
CA TYR A 148 -19.82 -12.25 -5.85
C TYR A 148 -21.09 -12.93 -6.42
N HIS A 149 -22.23 -12.23 -6.43
CA HIS A 149 -23.50 -12.75 -6.94
C HIS A 149 -23.76 -12.35 -8.39
N SER A 150 -23.46 -11.10 -8.77
CA SER A 150 -23.76 -10.60 -10.11
C SER A 150 -22.76 -11.06 -11.17
N ASN A 151 -21.53 -11.40 -10.77
CA ASN A 151 -20.43 -11.79 -11.66
C ASN A 151 -19.71 -13.03 -11.09
N PRO A 152 -20.38 -14.18 -10.97
CA PRO A 152 -19.79 -15.40 -10.40
C PRO A 152 -18.56 -15.88 -11.18
N GLU A 153 -18.45 -15.56 -12.48
CA GLU A 153 -17.30 -15.85 -13.34
C GLU A 153 -16.04 -15.04 -13.02
N TRP A 154 -16.15 -14.03 -12.14
CA TRP A 154 -14.96 -13.33 -11.63
C TRP A 154 -14.29 -14.09 -10.49
N LEU A 155 -15.03 -14.93 -9.76
CA LEU A 155 -14.49 -15.67 -8.63
C LEU A 155 -13.45 -16.68 -9.12
N ALA A 156 -12.23 -16.56 -8.57
CA ALA A 156 -11.13 -17.45 -8.88
C ALA A 156 -11.51 -18.92 -8.66
N ALA A 157 -11.23 -19.75 -9.66
CA ALA A 157 -11.51 -21.18 -9.66
C ALA A 157 -10.34 -21.98 -10.23
N ASP A 158 -10.31 -23.28 -9.94
CA ASP A 158 -9.39 -24.22 -10.57
C ASP A 158 -9.80 -24.59 -12.00
N SER A 159 -9.01 -25.45 -12.65
CA SER A 159 -9.26 -25.87 -14.05
C SER A 159 -10.53 -26.70 -14.24
N ASP A 160 -11.07 -27.28 -13.16
CA ASP A 160 -12.34 -28.01 -13.19
C ASP A 160 -13.53 -27.07 -12.94
N GLY A 161 -13.26 -25.77 -12.78
CA GLY A 161 -14.27 -24.74 -12.49
C GLY A 161 -14.71 -24.73 -11.03
N VAL A 162 -13.98 -25.38 -10.12
CA VAL A 162 -14.32 -25.37 -8.69
C VAL A 162 -13.81 -24.05 -8.07
N PRO A 163 -14.72 -23.19 -7.57
CA PRO A 163 -14.33 -21.89 -7.04
C PRO A 163 -13.58 -22.01 -5.71
N MET A 164 -12.81 -20.97 -5.40
CA MET A 164 -12.20 -20.81 -4.08
C MET A 164 -13.25 -20.96 -2.97
N LYS A 165 -12.94 -21.79 -1.97
CA LYS A 165 -13.84 -22.04 -0.85
C LYS A 165 -13.88 -20.84 0.11
N LEU A 166 -15.10 -20.44 0.47
CA LEU A 166 -15.37 -19.43 1.48
C LEU A 166 -14.75 -19.83 2.83
N SER A 167 -14.14 -18.86 3.51
CA SER A 167 -13.44 -19.08 4.78
C SER A 167 -13.30 -17.76 5.56
N SER A 168 -12.50 -17.77 6.63
CA SER A 168 -12.08 -16.52 7.30
C SER A 168 -11.06 -15.70 6.49
N HIS A 169 -10.59 -16.22 5.35
CA HIS A 169 -9.68 -15.52 4.43
C HIS A 169 -10.45 -15.01 3.20
N TYR A 170 -9.80 -14.13 2.44
CA TYR A 170 -10.36 -13.65 1.18
C TYR A 170 -10.45 -14.78 0.16
N VAL A 171 -11.60 -14.89 -0.49
CA VAL A 171 -11.65 -15.37 -1.87
C VAL A 171 -11.33 -14.22 -2.81
N TYR A 172 -10.77 -14.53 -3.97
CA TYR A 172 -10.24 -13.54 -4.90
C TYR A 172 -11.04 -13.51 -6.19
N ALA A 173 -11.06 -12.35 -6.83
CA ALA A 173 -11.46 -12.22 -8.20
C ALA A 173 -10.23 -12.46 -9.10
N ASN A 174 -10.36 -13.22 -10.18
CA ASN A 174 -9.22 -13.59 -11.01
C ASN A 174 -8.83 -12.46 -11.99
N PRO A 175 -7.61 -11.88 -11.88
CA PRO A 175 -7.13 -10.82 -12.77
C PRO A 175 -7.10 -11.20 -14.25
N GLY A 176 -7.17 -12.48 -14.61
CA GLY A 176 -7.29 -12.97 -15.98
C GLY A 176 -8.54 -12.50 -16.73
N ASN A 177 -9.62 -12.19 -16.02
CA ASN A 177 -10.87 -11.72 -16.61
C ASN A 177 -10.80 -10.21 -16.99
N PRO A 178 -10.96 -9.84 -18.27
CA PRO A 178 -10.92 -8.43 -18.71
C PRO A 178 -12.07 -7.57 -18.16
N GLU A 179 -13.28 -8.13 -18.03
CA GLU A 179 -14.45 -7.39 -17.51
C GLU A 179 -14.27 -7.06 -16.02
N LEU A 180 -13.65 -7.97 -15.26
CA LEU A 180 -13.22 -7.66 -13.89
C LEU A 180 -12.25 -6.48 -13.86
N ARG A 181 -11.21 -6.49 -14.70
CA ARG A 181 -10.23 -5.39 -14.74
C ARG A 181 -10.89 -4.07 -15.13
N LYS A 182 -11.86 -4.08 -16.04
CA LYS A 182 -12.67 -2.92 -16.44
C LYS A 182 -13.51 -2.41 -15.27
N HIS A 183 -14.22 -3.28 -14.56
CA HIS A 183 -15.01 -2.91 -13.39
C HIS A 183 -14.15 -2.24 -12.31
N VAL A 184 -13.02 -2.85 -11.95
CA VAL A 184 -12.15 -2.28 -10.90
C VAL A 184 -11.50 -0.97 -11.37
N LEU A 185 -11.20 -0.82 -12.66
CA LEU A 185 -10.76 0.47 -13.22
C LEU A 185 -11.84 1.54 -13.04
N ASN A 186 -13.09 1.22 -13.35
CA ASN A 186 -14.22 2.14 -13.18
C ASN A 186 -14.41 2.55 -11.71
N VAL A 187 -14.24 1.62 -10.77
CA VAL A 187 -14.25 1.90 -9.32
C VAL A 187 -13.12 2.87 -8.94
N VAL A 188 -11.91 2.70 -9.49
CA VAL A 188 -10.81 3.65 -9.24
C VAL A 188 -11.14 5.02 -9.82
N LEU A 189 -11.71 5.09 -11.03
CA LEU A 189 -12.08 6.36 -11.67
C LEU A 189 -13.26 7.04 -10.97
N ASP A 190 -14.21 6.29 -10.40
CA ASP A 190 -15.29 6.79 -9.55
C ASP A 190 -14.72 7.59 -8.38
N ILE A 191 -13.72 7.03 -7.69
CA ILE A 191 -13.04 7.72 -6.59
C ILE A 191 -12.26 8.95 -7.10
N VAL A 192 -11.49 8.80 -8.18
CA VAL A 192 -10.61 9.86 -8.69
C VAL A 192 -11.40 11.08 -9.18
N ASN A 193 -12.54 10.86 -9.83
CA ASN A 193 -13.36 11.92 -10.39
C ASN A 193 -14.18 12.65 -9.33
N ASN A 194 -14.64 11.95 -8.29
CA ASN A 194 -15.61 12.50 -7.34
C ASN A 194 -14.98 13.04 -6.04
N TYR A 195 -13.73 12.69 -5.73
CA TYR A 195 -13.11 13.03 -4.43
C TYR A 195 -11.79 13.79 -4.56
N ASP A 196 -11.58 14.78 -3.69
CA ASP A 196 -10.36 15.60 -3.64
C ASP A 196 -9.25 14.97 -2.80
N ILE A 197 -8.76 13.82 -3.27
CA ILE A 197 -7.66 13.03 -2.69
C ILE A 197 -6.29 13.43 -3.22
N ASP A 198 -5.24 13.18 -2.44
CA ASP A 198 -3.83 13.35 -2.86
C ASP A 198 -3.30 12.17 -3.68
N GLY A 199 -3.91 10.98 -3.54
CA GLY A 199 -3.48 9.79 -4.26
C GLY A 199 -4.40 8.58 -4.13
N ILE A 200 -4.17 7.60 -4.99
CA ILE A 200 -4.75 6.26 -4.91
C ILE A 200 -3.63 5.28 -4.51
N HIS A 201 -3.96 4.38 -3.58
CA HIS A 201 -3.04 3.36 -3.09
C HIS A 201 -3.64 1.96 -3.25
N PHE A 202 -2.98 1.10 -4.02
CA PHE A 202 -3.43 -0.26 -4.28
C PHE A 202 -2.92 -1.24 -3.23
N ASP A 203 -3.79 -2.12 -2.75
CA ASP A 203 -3.41 -3.32 -2.01
C ASP A 203 -4.10 -4.54 -2.64
N TYR A 204 -3.63 -5.75 -2.33
CA TYR A 204 -4.15 -6.99 -2.92
C TYR A 204 -4.20 -6.95 -4.46
N ILE A 205 -3.26 -6.22 -5.08
CA ILE A 205 -3.04 -6.16 -6.53
C ILE A 205 -2.17 -7.33 -6.98
N ARG A 206 -2.71 -8.54 -6.80
CA ARG A 206 -2.02 -9.82 -6.97
C ARG A 206 -3.01 -10.97 -7.15
N TYR A 207 -2.53 -12.11 -7.62
CA TYR A 207 -3.34 -13.34 -7.69
C TYR A 207 -3.57 -13.95 -6.29
N PRO A 208 -4.57 -14.82 -6.14
CA PRO A 208 -4.84 -15.51 -4.89
C PRO A 208 -3.63 -16.28 -4.35
N GLU A 209 -3.57 -16.39 -3.03
CA GLU A 209 -2.58 -17.22 -2.35
C GLU A 209 -2.70 -18.67 -2.80
N ASN A 210 -1.55 -19.34 -2.99
CA ASN A 210 -1.47 -20.74 -3.44
C ASN A 210 -2.07 -21.02 -4.82
N SER A 211 -2.26 -20.02 -5.69
CA SER A 211 -2.75 -20.24 -7.07
C SER A 211 -1.88 -21.23 -7.84
N ASN A 212 -0.57 -21.23 -7.61
CA ASN A 212 0.39 -22.16 -8.19
C ASN A 212 0.22 -23.62 -7.72
N ILE A 213 -0.43 -23.85 -6.57
CA ILE A 213 -0.64 -25.19 -6.00
C ILE A 213 -2.07 -25.65 -6.26
N LEU A 214 -3.06 -24.77 -6.04
CA LEU A 214 -4.48 -25.09 -6.08
C LEU A 214 -5.13 -24.77 -7.43
N GLY A 215 -4.40 -24.13 -8.35
CA GLY A 215 -4.90 -23.81 -9.67
C GLY A 215 -5.91 -22.67 -9.72
N TYR A 216 -6.11 -21.90 -8.64
CA TYR A 216 -7.07 -20.79 -8.52
C TYR A 216 -6.80 -19.57 -9.42
N SER A 217 -6.20 -19.78 -10.57
CA SER A 217 -6.13 -18.83 -11.68
C SER A 217 -6.57 -19.44 -13.02
N ARG A 218 -6.99 -20.71 -13.03
CA ARG A 218 -7.24 -21.53 -14.22
C ARG A 218 -8.73 -21.69 -14.58
N ASP A 219 -9.58 -20.77 -14.15
CA ASP A 219 -10.98 -20.74 -14.60
C ASP A 219 -11.11 -20.66 -16.13
N SER A 220 -12.29 -21.00 -16.63
CA SER A 220 -12.59 -21.09 -18.07
C SER A 220 -12.32 -19.79 -18.81
N VAL A 221 -12.62 -18.63 -18.21
CA VAL A 221 -12.34 -17.32 -18.80
C VAL A 221 -10.84 -17.13 -18.97
N SER A 222 -10.07 -17.43 -17.93
CA SER A 222 -8.61 -17.29 -17.94
C SER A 222 -7.94 -18.22 -18.93
N ILE A 223 -8.38 -19.48 -19.02
CA ILE A 223 -7.89 -20.44 -20.02
C ILE A 223 -8.25 -19.99 -21.43
N SER A 224 -9.47 -19.49 -21.65
CA SER A 224 -9.88 -18.96 -22.95
C SER A 224 -9.03 -17.75 -23.36
N GLN A 225 -8.79 -16.81 -22.44
CA GLN A 225 -7.97 -15.63 -22.71
C GLN A 225 -6.52 -16.03 -23.01
N PHE A 226 -5.94 -16.95 -22.22
CA PHE A 226 -4.58 -17.44 -22.43
C PHE A 226 -4.36 -18.13 -23.78
N ASN A 227 -5.34 -18.90 -24.25
CA ASN A 227 -5.26 -19.62 -25.53
C ASN A 227 -5.63 -18.76 -26.75
N SER A 228 -6.17 -17.56 -26.53
CA SER A 228 -6.58 -16.64 -27.60
C SER A 228 -5.46 -15.70 -28.02
N TYR A 229 -5.41 -15.35 -29.30
CA TYR A 229 -4.48 -14.34 -29.81
C TYR A 229 -4.70 -12.97 -29.15
N GLU A 230 -5.95 -12.58 -28.90
CA GLU A 230 -6.28 -11.29 -28.29
C GLU A 230 -5.86 -11.22 -26.81
N GLY A 231 -6.07 -12.29 -26.05
CA GLY A 231 -5.75 -12.35 -24.63
C GLY A 231 -4.26 -12.62 -24.34
N ASN A 232 -3.55 -13.30 -25.25
CA ASN A 232 -2.11 -13.61 -25.13
C ASN A 232 -1.35 -13.39 -26.46
N PRO A 233 -1.29 -12.14 -26.97
CA PRO A 233 -0.72 -11.84 -28.30
C PRO A 233 0.78 -12.10 -28.40
N ASP A 234 1.49 -12.08 -27.26
CA ASP A 234 2.94 -12.29 -27.18
C ASP A 234 3.29 -13.76 -26.90
N SER A 235 2.32 -14.68 -26.94
CA SER A 235 2.49 -16.11 -26.65
C SER A 235 3.24 -16.37 -25.35
N LEU A 236 2.90 -15.62 -24.29
CA LEU A 236 3.56 -15.75 -22.99
C LEU A 236 3.23 -17.09 -22.35
N GLU A 237 4.20 -17.63 -21.61
CA GLU A 237 3.96 -18.70 -20.64
C GLU A 237 3.01 -18.25 -19.53
N TRP A 238 2.31 -19.20 -18.91
CA TRP A 238 1.21 -18.96 -17.97
C TRP A 238 1.55 -17.96 -16.85
N GLU A 239 2.70 -18.06 -16.22
CA GLU A 239 3.13 -17.17 -15.14
C GLU A 239 3.42 -15.75 -15.64
N ASN A 240 3.99 -15.62 -16.85
CA ASN A 240 4.23 -14.31 -17.48
C ASN A 240 2.92 -13.68 -17.93
N TRP A 241 1.98 -14.48 -18.45
CA TRP A 241 0.63 -14.04 -18.79
C TRP A 241 -0.11 -13.53 -17.55
N GLN A 242 -0.01 -14.22 -16.41
CA GLN A 242 -0.59 -13.76 -15.15
C GLN A 242 -0.03 -12.40 -14.71
N ARG A 243 1.31 -12.23 -14.73
CA ARG A 243 1.95 -10.92 -14.46
C ARG A 243 1.46 -9.84 -15.43
N ARG A 244 1.37 -10.16 -16.72
CA ARG A 244 0.87 -9.24 -17.77
C ARG A 244 -0.55 -8.75 -17.46
N ASN A 245 -1.44 -9.60 -16.97
CA ASN A 245 -2.81 -9.16 -16.63
C ASN A 245 -2.82 -8.07 -15.54
N ILE A 246 -1.92 -8.14 -14.56
CA ILE A 246 -1.78 -7.08 -13.55
C ILE A 246 -1.14 -5.84 -14.17
N HIS A 247 -0.12 -6.00 -15.04
CA HIS A 247 0.45 -4.87 -15.79
C HIS A 247 -0.58 -4.13 -16.62
N LEU A 248 -1.47 -4.84 -17.32
CA LEU A 248 -2.56 -4.24 -18.09
C LEU A 248 -3.46 -3.39 -17.20
N PHE A 249 -3.83 -3.88 -16.02
CA PHE A 249 -4.63 -3.12 -15.07
C PHE A 249 -3.89 -1.86 -14.58
N VAL A 250 -2.66 -2.00 -14.09
CA VAL A 250 -1.85 -0.87 -13.58
C VAL A 250 -1.63 0.19 -14.65
N LYS A 251 -1.32 -0.23 -15.89
CA LYS A 251 -1.15 0.69 -17.02
C LYS A 251 -2.47 1.39 -17.36
N SER A 252 -3.58 0.67 -17.40
CA SER A 252 -4.90 1.26 -17.73
C SER A 252 -5.33 2.32 -16.70
N VAL A 253 -5.06 2.06 -15.41
CA VAL A 253 -5.22 3.07 -14.36
C VAL A 253 -4.33 4.27 -14.64
N LYS A 254 -3.02 4.07 -14.87
CA LYS A 254 -2.08 5.18 -15.11
C LYS A 254 -2.56 6.06 -16.26
N ASP A 255 -2.87 5.45 -17.40
CA ASP A 255 -3.28 6.16 -18.60
C ASP A 255 -4.56 6.97 -18.33
N SER A 256 -5.56 6.34 -17.70
CA SER A 256 -6.86 6.99 -17.42
C SER A 256 -6.74 8.11 -16.38
N VAL A 257 -6.05 7.88 -15.27
CA VAL A 257 -5.85 8.88 -14.20
C VAL A 257 -5.03 10.07 -14.68
N SER A 258 -4.04 9.84 -15.56
CA SER A 258 -3.23 10.92 -16.13
C SER A 258 -4.05 11.88 -17.01
N ILE A 259 -5.18 11.41 -17.55
CA ILE A 259 -6.12 12.24 -18.33
C ILE A 259 -7.04 13.02 -17.39
N VAL A 260 -7.67 12.35 -16.42
CA VAL A 260 -8.76 12.97 -15.63
C VAL A 260 -8.27 13.79 -14.44
N LYS A 261 -7.22 13.33 -13.76
CA LYS A 261 -6.69 13.98 -12.56
C LYS A 261 -5.17 13.77 -12.49
N PRO A 262 -4.40 14.40 -13.40
CA PRO A 262 -2.97 14.16 -13.50
C PRO A 262 -2.24 14.44 -12.19
N ASN A 263 -2.82 15.26 -11.29
CA ASN A 263 -2.16 15.76 -10.09
C ASN A 263 -2.05 14.80 -8.91
N ILE A 264 -2.74 13.66 -8.91
CA ILE A 264 -2.71 12.72 -7.79
C ILE A 264 -1.58 11.70 -7.91
N ALA A 265 -1.14 11.13 -6.78
CA ALA A 265 -0.18 10.03 -6.75
C ALA A 265 -0.84 8.68 -7.02
N LEU A 266 -0.15 7.79 -7.73
CA LEU A 266 -0.48 6.37 -7.83
C LEU A 266 0.57 5.54 -7.10
N SER A 267 0.13 4.63 -6.24
CA SER A 267 1.03 3.79 -5.46
C SER A 267 0.46 2.41 -5.17
N ALA A 268 1.30 1.48 -4.71
CA ALA A 268 0.84 0.15 -4.31
C ALA A 268 1.61 -0.40 -3.10
N ALA A 269 0.90 -1.05 -2.18
CA ALA A 269 1.46 -1.99 -1.23
C ALA A 269 1.88 -3.27 -1.96
N VAL A 270 3.15 -3.64 -1.81
CA VAL A 270 3.73 -4.82 -2.47
C VAL A 270 4.38 -5.76 -1.46
N LEU A 271 4.48 -7.05 -1.78
CA LEU A 271 5.12 -8.00 -0.89
C LEU A 271 6.59 -7.63 -0.64
N GLY A 272 7.02 -7.66 0.64
CA GLY A 272 8.40 -7.33 0.99
C GLY A 272 9.43 -8.22 0.29
N LYS A 273 9.12 -9.50 0.08
CA LYS A 273 9.93 -10.41 -0.75
C LYS A 273 9.49 -10.30 -2.21
N TYR A 274 10.30 -9.68 -3.06
CA TYR A 274 10.03 -9.62 -4.49
C TYR A 274 10.16 -11.00 -5.16
N ARG A 275 11.30 -11.69 -4.99
CA ARG A 275 11.55 -13.05 -5.50
C ARG A 275 12.07 -13.97 -4.39
N SER A 276 11.57 -15.19 -4.34
CA SER A 276 11.97 -16.23 -3.38
C SER A 276 11.38 -17.58 -3.79
N GLU A 277 12.05 -18.68 -3.44
CA GLU A 277 11.49 -20.05 -3.49
C GLU A 277 10.29 -20.24 -2.53
N SER A 278 10.18 -19.36 -1.53
CA SER A 278 9.03 -19.27 -0.63
C SER A 278 8.03 -18.22 -1.11
N TRP A 279 6.99 -17.96 -0.32
CA TRP A 279 6.00 -16.91 -0.58
C TRP A 279 6.65 -15.56 -0.95
N SER A 280 6.36 -15.07 -2.16
CA SER A 280 6.95 -13.86 -2.74
C SER A 280 6.05 -13.22 -3.79
N GLY A 281 6.30 -11.95 -4.09
CA GLY A 281 5.53 -11.14 -5.03
C GLY A 281 5.55 -11.74 -6.44
N TYR A 282 6.72 -11.85 -7.05
CA TYR A 282 6.89 -12.23 -8.44
C TYR A 282 6.60 -13.72 -8.72
N ASP A 283 7.13 -14.62 -7.87
CA ASP A 283 7.13 -16.06 -8.15
C ASP A 283 5.83 -16.76 -7.71
N VAL A 284 5.15 -16.27 -6.65
CA VAL A 284 3.97 -16.97 -6.07
C VAL A 284 2.64 -16.28 -6.32
N VAL A 285 2.59 -14.95 -6.21
CA VAL A 285 1.33 -14.18 -6.37
C VAL A 285 1.34 -13.26 -7.60
N TYR A 286 2.36 -13.41 -8.45
CA TYR A 286 2.53 -12.71 -9.73
C TYR A 286 2.48 -11.17 -9.65
N GLN A 287 2.82 -10.61 -8.50
CA GLN A 287 2.94 -9.17 -8.24
C GLN A 287 4.30 -8.64 -8.68
N ASP A 288 4.51 -8.53 -9.99
CA ASP A 288 5.71 -7.96 -10.57
C ASP A 288 5.69 -6.42 -10.53
N ALA A 289 6.13 -5.85 -9.41
CA ALA A 289 6.04 -4.41 -9.17
C ALA A 289 7.23 -3.58 -9.69
N VAL A 290 8.33 -4.20 -10.12
CA VAL A 290 9.53 -3.46 -10.57
C VAL A 290 9.22 -2.64 -11.84
N PRO A 291 8.61 -3.21 -12.89
CA PRO A 291 8.25 -2.47 -14.08
C PRO A 291 7.28 -1.31 -13.82
N TRP A 292 6.47 -1.37 -12.76
CA TRP A 292 5.51 -0.29 -12.44
C TRP A 292 6.23 1.01 -12.11
N ILE A 293 7.38 0.92 -11.43
CA ILE A 293 8.23 2.07 -11.12
C ILE A 293 9.13 2.43 -12.31
N GLU A 294 9.73 1.44 -12.97
CA GLU A 294 10.62 1.68 -14.11
C GLU A 294 9.91 2.44 -15.24
N LYS A 295 8.70 2.00 -15.59
CA LYS A 295 7.85 2.57 -16.64
C LYS A 295 7.04 3.79 -16.20
N GLY A 296 7.12 4.18 -14.92
CA GLY A 296 6.40 5.34 -14.39
C GLY A 296 4.87 5.16 -14.34
N TRP A 297 4.40 3.91 -14.23
CA TRP A 297 2.97 3.64 -14.04
C TRP A 297 2.52 3.92 -12.61
N LEU A 298 3.40 3.73 -11.64
CA LEU A 298 3.21 4.18 -10.27
C LEU A 298 4.33 5.15 -9.89
N ASP A 299 3.99 6.13 -9.05
CA ASP A 299 4.93 7.13 -8.55
C ASP A 299 5.83 6.55 -7.45
N PHE A 300 5.27 5.67 -6.61
CA PHE A 300 6.00 4.92 -5.61
C PHE A 300 5.36 3.59 -5.24
N ILE A 301 6.15 2.68 -4.69
CA ILE A 301 5.69 1.42 -4.10
C ILE A 301 6.00 1.41 -2.61
N VAL A 302 5.23 0.61 -1.87
CA VAL A 302 5.39 0.41 -0.43
C VAL A 302 5.62 -1.07 -0.14
N PRO A 303 6.86 -1.58 -0.22
CA PRO A 303 7.15 -2.95 0.15
C PRO A 303 6.85 -3.22 1.62
N MET A 304 5.97 -4.18 1.90
CA MET A 304 5.62 -4.62 3.25
C MET A 304 6.75 -5.45 3.86
N THR A 305 7.81 -4.80 4.34
CA THR A 305 9.01 -5.41 4.92
C THR A 305 8.80 -5.78 6.38
N TYR A 306 7.69 -6.47 6.68
CA TYR A 306 7.26 -6.85 8.03
C TYR A 306 8.11 -7.97 8.62
N SER A 307 9.40 -7.70 8.81
CA SER A 307 10.40 -8.60 9.37
C SER A 307 11.29 -7.84 10.35
N ARG A 308 11.97 -8.58 11.24
CA ARG A 308 13.01 -8.02 12.12
C ARG A 308 14.28 -7.71 11.32
N ARG A 309 15.12 -6.81 11.85
CA ARG A 309 16.44 -6.46 11.31
C ARG A 309 17.42 -7.63 11.33
N GLU A 310 17.33 -8.52 12.31
CA GLU A 310 18.25 -9.65 12.50
C GLU A 310 17.63 -10.99 12.07
N ASN A 311 16.79 -10.99 11.03
CA ASN A 311 16.30 -12.23 10.43
C ASN A 311 17.29 -12.72 9.35
N GLU A 312 17.81 -13.94 9.50
CA GLU A 312 18.87 -14.46 8.62
C GLU A 312 18.48 -14.52 7.14
N THR A 313 17.25 -14.97 6.85
CA THR A 313 16.78 -15.23 5.48
C THR A 313 16.03 -14.04 4.86
N SER A 314 15.47 -13.16 5.68
CA SER A 314 14.61 -12.06 5.22
C SER A 314 14.63 -10.85 6.14
N SER A 315 15.83 -10.39 6.54
CA SER A 315 15.95 -9.20 7.38
C SER A 315 15.33 -7.97 6.72
N PHE A 316 14.75 -7.10 7.55
CA PHE A 316 14.26 -5.79 7.14
C PHE A 316 15.27 -5.05 6.23
N THR A 317 16.54 -5.00 6.65
CA THR A 317 17.63 -4.31 5.94
C THR A 317 17.89 -4.90 4.56
N LYS A 318 17.97 -6.23 4.43
CA LYS A 318 18.15 -6.90 3.14
C LYS A 318 16.97 -6.65 2.22
N LEU A 319 15.74 -6.65 2.74
CA LEU A 319 14.55 -6.43 1.94
C LEU A 319 14.50 -5.02 1.36
N ILE A 320 14.70 -3.98 2.17
CA ILE A 320 14.69 -2.59 1.67
C ILE A 320 15.86 -2.34 0.69
N HIS A 321 17.04 -2.86 0.99
CA HIS A 321 18.21 -2.74 0.12
C HIS A 321 17.96 -3.40 -1.24
N ASN A 322 17.38 -4.61 -1.24
CA ASN A 322 17.06 -5.32 -2.46
C ASN A 322 16.02 -4.60 -3.32
N TRP A 323 14.99 -3.99 -2.71
CA TRP A 323 14.04 -3.15 -3.45
C TRP A 323 14.71 -1.92 -4.05
N ASN A 324 15.55 -1.25 -3.27
CA ASN A 324 16.32 -0.10 -3.73
C ASN A 324 17.18 -0.44 -4.95
N LYS A 325 17.98 -1.51 -4.84
CA LYS A 325 18.82 -2.02 -5.92
C LYS A 325 18.04 -2.42 -7.17
N ARG A 326 16.86 -3.04 -7.00
CA ARG A 326 16.04 -3.53 -8.12
C ARG A 326 15.41 -2.40 -8.92
N THR A 327 14.89 -1.38 -8.26
CA THR A 327 14.19 -0.28 -8.96
C THR A 327 15.15 0.79 -9.47
N GLY A 328 16.30 0.97 -8.83
CA GLY A 328 17.23 2.06 -9.14
C GLY A 328 16.65 3.46 -8.92
N LYS A 329 15.48 3.58 -8.27
CA LYS A 329 14.78 4.85 -7.99
C LYS A 329 14.44 4.93 -6.50
N PRO A 330 15.42 5.26 -5.63
CA PRO A 330 15.25 5.20 -4.17
C PRO A 330 14.04 6.02 -3.66
N THR A 331 13.80 7.20 -4.24
CA THR A 331 12.71 8.09 -3.84
C THR A 331 11.31 7.56 -4.17
N SER A 332 11.21 6.57 -5.06
CA SER A 332 9.97 5.85 -5.40
C SER A 332 9.72 4.62 -4.53
N ILE A 333 10.46 4.45 -3.44
CA ILE A 333 10.26 3.35 -2.49
C ILE A 333 10.01 3.90 -1.09
N LEU A 334 8.93 3.46 -0.46
CA LEU A 334 8.64 3.70 0.95
C LEU A 334 8.63 2.37 1.70
N ALA A 335 9.38 2.24 2.80
CA ALA A 335 9.37 0.98 3.56
C ALA A 335 8.08 0.81 4.36
N GLY A 336 7.39 -0.33 4.19
CA GLY A 336 6.28 -0.73 5.05
C GLY A 336 6.79 -1.31 6.38
N ILE A 337 6.54 -0.63 7.49
CA ILE A 337 7.02 -1.00 8.82
C ILE A 337 5.88 -1.54 9.70
N ALA A 338 6.08 -2.71 10.29
CA ALA A 338 5.09 -3.42 11.12
C ALA A 338 5.05 -2.90 12.58
N VAL A 339 4.61 -1.66 12.80
CA VAL A 339 4.53 -1.08 14.17
C VAL A 339 3.59 -1.85 15.10
N TYR A 340 2.58 -2.55 14.55
CA TYR A 340 1.73 -3.46 15.34
C TYR A 340 2.52 -4.61 16.02
N ARG A 341 3.73 -4.92 15.56
CA ARG A 341 4.64 -5.89 16.19
C ARG A 341 5.52 -5.28 17.27
N ALA A 342 5.55 -3.96 17.43
CA ALA A 342 6.41 -3.29 18.41
C ALA A 342 5.93 -3.53 19.85
N ALA A 343 4.62 -3.49 20.06
CA ALA A 343 3.99 -3.55 21.38
C ALA A 343 3.81 -4.97 21.93
N GLY A 344 3.59 -5.06 23.24
CA GLY A 344 3.31 -6.30 23.98
C GLY A 344 4.55 -7.00 24.54
N LYS A 345 4.34 -7.88 25.52
CA LYS A 345 5.40 -8.62 26.26
C LYS A 345 6.37 -9.37 25.34
N ASN A 346 5.87 -9.86 24.20
CA ASN A 346 6.63 -10.60 23.19
C ASN A 346 6.79 -9.80 21.87
N GLY A 347 6.52 -8.50 21.91
CA GLY A 347 6.73 -7.59 20.79
C GLY A 347 8.20 -7.44 20.43
N TRP A 348 8.49 -6.84 19.28
CA TRP A 348 9.84 -6.54 18.82
C TRP A 348 10.47 -5.39 19.61
N GLY A 349 9.65 -4.59 20.30
CA GLY A 349 10.06 -3.41 21.05
C GLY A 349 10.23 -2.17 20.15
N TRP A 350 9.94 -0.99 20.71
CA TRP A 350 10.05 0.29 20.00
C TRP A 350 11.48 0.64 19.55
N LYS A 351 12.48 0.04 20.20
CA LYS A 351 13.88 0.18 19.81
C LYS A 351 14.17 -0.47 18.45
N GLU A 352 13.54 -1.61 18.14
CA GLU A 352 13.64 -2.24 16.82
C GLU A 352 13.07 -1.33 15.74
N ILE A 353 11.88 -0.75 15.96
CA ILE A 353 11.25 0.20 15.04
C ILE A 353 12.15 1.42 14.81
N ALA A 354 12.72 1.98 15.89
CA ALA A 354 13.65 3.10 15.80
C ALA A 354 14.89 2.75 14.96
N TYR A 355 15.40 1.52 15.05
CA TYR A 355 16.49 1.08 14.20
C TYR A 355 16.09 0.88 12.74
N GLN A 356 14.89 0.36 12.47
CA GLN A 356 14.36 0.23 11.12
C GLN A 356 14.22 1.60 10.44
N ILE A 357 13.71 2.62 11.14
CA ILE A 357 13.64 4.01 10.64
C ILE A 357 15.03 4.55 10.28
N ASN A 358 16.03 4.29 11.12
CA ASN A 358 17.40 4.71 10.81
C ASN A 358 17.96 3.98 9.58
N ASP A 359 17.64 2.71 9.39
CA ASP A 359 18.09 1.95 8.22
C ASP A 359 17.40 2.43 6.93
N VAL A 360 16.12 2.81 6.98
CA VAL A 360 15.42 3.51 5.88
C VAL A 360 16.18 4.77 5.47
N ARG A 361 16.56 5.61 6.43
CA ARG A 361 17.32 6.85 6.16
C ARG A 361 18.71 6.57 5.60
N LYS A 362 19.39 5.52 6.05
CA LYS A 362 20.71 5.11 5.50
C LYS A 362 20.62 4.63 4.06
N GLU A 363 19.56 3.91 3.70
CA GLU A 363 19.30 3.48 2.31
C GLU A 363 18.85 4.62 1.40
N GLN A 364 18.57 5.81 1.97
CA GLN A 364 18.15 7.02 1.24
C GLN A 364 16.90 6.80 0.36
N ILE A 365 16.03 5.89 0.79
CA ILE A 365 14.73 5.68 0.13
C ILE A 365 13.72 6.76 0.54
N GLY A 366 12.63 6.89 -0.22
CA GLY A 366 11.69 8.01 -0.11
C GLY A 366 11.01 8.20 1.25
N GLY A 367 10.99 7.16 2.09
CA GLY A 367 10.45 7.25 3.44
C GLY A 367 9.88 5.92 3.91
N MET A 368 8.80 5.99 4.68
CA MET A 368 8.19 4.82 5.30
C MET A 368 6.69 4.98 5.54
N VAL A 369 6.00 3.85 5.63
CA VAL A 369 4.57 3.77 5.95
C VAL A 369 4.38 2.75 7.07
N PHE A 370 3.66 3.14 8.13
CA PHE A 370 3.47 2.32 9.32
C PHE A 370 2.16 1.54 9.26
N PHE A 371 2.20 0.23 9.49
CA PHE A 371 1.01 -0.60 9.65
C PHE A 371 0.78 -0.92 11.14
N ASN A 372 -0.27 -0.42 11.79
CA ASN A 372 -1.26 0.56 11.34
C ASN A 372 -1.42 1.68 12.39
N VAL A 373 -2.32 2.64 12.14
CA VAL A 373 -2.48 3.84 13.00
C VAL A 373 -2.75 3.54 14.47
N THR A 374 -3.58 2.55 14.78
CA THR A 374 -3.90 2.21 16.18
C THR A 374 -2.71 1.67 16.95
N ALA A 375 -1.72 1.08 16.27
CA ALA A 375 -0.51 0.60 16.95
C ALA A 375 0.36 1.75 17.48
N LEU A 376 0.21 2.97 16.94
CA LEU A 376 0.92 4.16 17.39
C LEU A 376 0.44 4.65 18.77
N GLU A 377 -0.72 4.19 19.24
CA GLU A 377 -1.24 4.54 20.58
C GLU A 377 -0.35 3.98 21.70
N SER A 378 0.39 2.91 21.40
CA SER A 378 1.29 2.26 22.36
C SER A 378 2.70 2.84 22.28
N ASP A 379 3.15 3.59 23.30
CA ASP A 379 4.56 4.03 23.49
C ASP A 379 5.33 4.55 22.23
N TRP A 380 4.64 5.25 21.32
CA TRP A 380 5.25 5.92 20.15
C TRP A 380 6.21 7.06 20.55
N ASN A 381 6.14 7.51 21.80
CA ASN A 381 6.94 8.59 22.37
C ASN A 381 8.44 8.44 22.09
N ILE A 382 8.97 7.21 22.08
CA ILE A 382 10.39 6.95 21.80
C ILE A 382 10.74 7.38 20.36
N VAL A 383 9.89 7.03 19.38
CA VAL A 383 10.09 7.39 17.97
C VAL A 383 9.88 8.89 17.79
N GLN A 384 8.78 9.42 18.31
CA GLN A 384 8.44 10.85 18.19
C GLN A 384 9.55 11.75 18.76
N LYS A 385 9.96 11.52 20.01
CA LYS A 385 10.94 12.38 20.70
C LYS A 385 12.36 12.26 20.15
N LYS A 386 12.73 11.12 19.58
CA LYS A 386 14.12 10.88 19.14
C LYS A 386 14.31 11.06 17.64
N LEU A 387 13.36 10.61 16.83
CA LEU A 387 13.53 10.48 15.38
C LEU A 387 12.66 11.43 14.57
N PHE A 388 11.47 11.76 15.06
CA PHE A 388 10.49 12.62 14.39
C PHE A 388 10.27 13.93 15.17
N LYS A 389 11.36 14.58 15.61
CA LYS A 389 11.31 15.86 16.34
C LYS A 389 10.76 17.01 15.49
N GLU A 390 11.14 17.01 14.22
CA GLU A 390 10.76 18.02 13.23
C GLU A 390 9.77 17.40 12.25
N SER A 391 8.82 18.22 11.78
CA SER A 391 7.94 17.85 10.68
C SER A 391 8.74 17.68 9.40
N ALA A 392 8.28 16.78 8.51
CA ALA A 392 8.84 16.61 7.18
C ALA A 392 7.73 16.75 6.14
N LEU A 393 8.09 17.22 4.95
CA LEU A 393 7.18 17.22 3.82
C LEU A 393 7.15 15.81 3.18
N PRO A 394 6.01 15.36 2.66
CA PRO A 394 5.96 14.16 1.82
C PRO A 394 6.92 14.29 0.63
N GLN A 395 7.41 13.16 0.11
CA GLN A 395 8.21 13.18 -1.12
C GLN A 395 7.40 13.80 -2.26
N PRO A 396 7.99 14.75 -3.02
CA PRO A 396 7.32 15.29 -4.19
C PRO A 396 7.17 14.21 -5.25
N ILE A 397 6.03 14.20 -5.93
CA ILE A 397 5.81 13.34 -7.09
C ILE A 397 6.68 13.87 -8.24
N LEU A 398 7.75 13.14 -8.58
CA LEU A 398 8.64 13.49 -9.68
C LEU A 398 8.03 13.06 -11.01
N ARG A 399 7.29 13.95 -11.67
CA ARG A 399 6.75 13.67 -12.99
C ARG A 399 7.79 13.87 -14.08
N GLN A 400 7.89 12.90 -14.98
CA GLN A 400 8.53 13.14 -16.27
C GLN A 400 7.65 14.11 -17.06
N LYS A 401 8.24 15.20 -17.58
CA LYS A 401 7.55 16.07 -18.54
C LYS A 401 7.17 15.22 -19.75
N ILE A 402 5.87 15.08 -20.02
CA ILE A 402 5.39 14.47 -21.25
C ILE A 402 5.66 15.48 -22.37
N ASN A 403 6.78 15.32 -23.07
CA ASN A 403 7.02 15.99 -24.34
C ASN A 403 6.39 15.11 -25.43
N GLY A 404 5.07 15.22 -25.64
CA GLY A 404 4.35 14.42 -26.62
C GLY A 404 3.02 15.05 -26.97
N ASP A 405 2.78 15.20 -28.27
CA ASP A 405 1.61 15.84 -28.85
C ASP A 405 0.30 15.13 -28.43
N LEU A 406 -0.64 15.90 -27.86
CA LEU A 406 -1.90 15.43 -27.26
C LEU A 406 -2.91 14.90 -28.31
N THR A 407 -2.54 14.89 -29.59
CA THR A 407 -3.37 14.52 -30.73
C THR A 407 -3.65 13.01 -30.85
N SER A 408 -2.91 12.16 -30.13
CA SER A 408 -3.14 10.70 -30.14
C SER A 408 -4.18 10.20 -29.12
N VAL A 409 -4.69 11.08 -28.25
CA VAL A 409 -5.60 10.72 -27.15
C VAL A 409 -7.05 10.49 -27.62
N GLN A 410 -7.45 11.07 -28.76
CA GLN A 410 -8.80 10.84 -29.33
C GLN A 410 -9.04 9.40 -29.79
N THR A 411 -7.98 8.64 -30.10
CA THR A 411 -8.11 7.23 -30.53
C THR A 411 -8.45 6.27 -29.38
N ILE A 412 -8.26 6.67 -28.12
CA ILE A 412 -8.55 5.81 -26.96
C ILE A 412 -10.06 5.75 -26.67
N TYR A 413 -10.81 6.80 -26.98
CA TYR A 413 -12.26 6.81 -26.81
C TYR A 413 -12.97 5.78 -27.72
N SER A 414 -12.43 5.50 -28.91
CA SER A 414 -12.99 4.48 -29.82
C SER A 414 -12.68 3.04 -29.43
N VAL A 415 -11.74 2.79 -28.51
CA VAL A 415 -11.33 1.42 -28.12
C VAL A 415 -12.02 0.96 -26.83
N LEU A 416 -12.59 1.88 -26.04
CA LEU A 416 -13.14 1.55 -24.71
C LEU A 416 -14.67 1.39 -24.63
N ASN A 417 -15.43 1.59 -25.73
CA ASN A 417 -16.90 1.46 -25.77
C ASN A 417 -17.57 1.94 -24.47
N LEU A 418 -17.35 3.22 -24.16
CA LEU A 418 -18.13 3.95 -23.17
C LEU A 418 -19.06 4.86 -23.99
N GLU A 419 -20.25 4.35 -24.32
CA GLU A 419 -21.40 5.18 -24.68
C GLU A 419 -22.03 5.80 -23.42
#